data_AF-A0A7C4U7Q0-F1
#
_entry.id   AF-A0A7C4U7Q0-F1
#
_cell.length_a   1.000
_cell.length_b   1.000
_cell.length_c   1.000
_cell.angle_alpha   90.00
_cell.angle_beta   90.00
_cell.angle_gamma   90.00
#
_symmetry.space_group_name_H-M   'P 1'
#
loop_
_entity.id
_entity.type
_entity.pdbx_description
1 polymer ?
#
loop_
_entity_poly.entity_id
_entity_poly.type
_entity_poly.pdbx_seq_one_letter_code
_entity_poly.pdbx_strand_id
1 'polypeptide(L)' 'MKKDIASWHSPSLNKEMPIATYGDYGFALLLVPTAAADYLEYERFQLMNHIAPFIEAGVVKVFSIDSI' A
#
# COMPACT_ATOMS: atom_id res chain seq x y z
N MET A 1 13.04 -4.13 -2.06
CA MET A 1 11.84 -3.75 -1.28
C MET A 1 10.99 -4.98 -0.95
N LYS A 2 10.79 -5.30 0.34
CA LYS A 2 9.89 -6.38 0.77
C LYS A 2 8.43 -5.97 0.56
N LYS A 3 7.59 -6.90 0.10
CA LYS A 3 6.15 -6.73 -0.13
C LYS A 3 5.37 -7.89 0.51
N ASP A 4 4.32 -7.57 1.24
CA ASP A 4 3.34 -8.51 1.76
C ASP A 4 1.93 -8.08 1.34
N ILE A 5 1.08 -9.04 0.97
CA ILE A 5 -0.34 -8.78 0.69
C ILE A 5 -1.15 -9.48 1.77
N ALA A 6 -2.00 -8.71 2.44
CA ALA A 6 -3.02 -9.21 3.35
C ALA A 6 -4.39 -8.68 2.89
N SER A 7 -5.46 -9.24 3.45
CA SER A 7 -6.82 -8.75 3.22
C SER A 7 -7.54 -8.60 4.54
N TRP A 8 -8.47 -7.64 4.58
CA TRP A 8 -9.37 -7.46 5.70
C TRP A 8 -10.80 -7.27 5.22
N HIS A 9 -11.73 -8.03 5.79
CA HIS A 9 -13.17 -7.84 5.52
C HIS A 9 -13.66 -6.53 6.14
N SER A 10 -14.13 -5.59 5.32
CA SER A 10 -14.75 -4.35 5.76
C SER A 10 -16.23 -4.53 6.06
N PRO A 11 -16.68 -4.43 7.33
CA PRO A 11 -18.10 -4.54 7.68
C PRO A 11 -18.93 -3.39 7.10
N SER A 12 -18.35 -2.18 7.02
CA SER A 12 -19.04 -0.99 6.50
C SER A 12 -19.31 -1.06 5.00
N LEU A 13 -18.45 -1.79 4.26
CA LEU A 13 -18.57 -1.96 2.81
C LEU A 13 -19.12 -3.35 2.42
N ASN A 14 -19.15 -4.27 3.38
CA ASN A 14 -19.41 -5.69 3.15
C ASN A 14 -18.55 -6.27 2.00
N LYS A 15 -17.25 -5.94 2.02
CA LYS A 15 -16.28 -6.22 0.96
C LYS A 15 -14.92 -6.63 1.56
N GLU A 16 -14.25 -7.59 0.94
CA GLU A 16 -12.83 -7.88 1.21
C GLU A 16 -11.95 -6.74 0.68
N MET A 17 -11.14 -6.15 1.56
CA MET A 17 -10.24 -5.04 1.24
C MET A 17 -8.79 -5.53 1.28
N PRO A 18 -8.18 -5.85 0.12
CA PRO A 18 -6.77 -6.17 0.05
C PRO A 18 -5.90 -4.95 0.39
N ILE A 19 -4.75 -5.23 0.99
CA ILE A 19 -3.76 -4.24 1.43
C ILE A 19 -2.38 -4.75 1.02
N ALA A 20 -1.66 -3.96 0.22
CA ALA A 20 -0.24 -4.20 -0.05
C ALA A 20 0.61 -3.40 0.96
N THR A 21 1.50 -4.09 1.65
CA THR A 21 2.44 -3.51 2.60
C THR A 21 3.86 -3.57 2.05
N TYR A 22 4.62 -2.49 2.18
CA TYR A 22 6.01 -2.39 1.72
C TYR A 22 6.94 -1.98 2.85
N GLY A 23 8.04 -2.72 3.00
CA GLY A 23 9.05 -2.48 4.02
C GLY A 23 8.70 -3.05 5.40
N ASP A 24 9.67 -3.01 6.31
CA ASP A 24 9.58 -3.67 7.60
C ASP A 24 9.26 -2.68 8.74
N TYR A 25 9.84 -1.48 8.73
CA TYR A 25 9.78 -0.46 9.78
C TYR A 25 9.78 0.97 9.21
N GLY A 26 9.50 1.96 10.07
CA GLY A 26 9.50 3.39 9.72
C GLY A 26 8.17 4.08 10.00
N PHE A 27 8.04 5.33 9.55
CA PHE A 27 6.78 6.08 9.60
C PHE A 27 5.71 5.39 8.75
N ALA A 28 4.52 5.18 9.30
CA ALA A 28 3.42 4.56 8.59
C ALA A 28 2.83 5.51 7.55
N LEU A 29 3.03 5.21 6.26
CA LEU A 29 2.48 5.96 5.14
C LEU A 29 1.31 5.18 4.53
N LEU A 30 0.08 5.69 4.71
CA LEU A 30 -1.12 5.15 4.09
C LEU A 30 -1.35 5.80 2.72
N LEU A 31 -1.53 4.99 1.69
CA LEU A 31 -1.84 5.42 0.34
C LEU A 31 -3.28 5.04 -0.02
N VAL A 32 -4.02 6.02 -0.54
CA VAL A 32 -5.41 5.88 -0.99
C VAL A 32 -5.43 6.01 -2.51
N PRO A 33 -5.76 4.95 -3.26
CA PRO A 33 -5.72 4.97 -4.71
C PRO A 33 -6.56 6.10 -5.32
N THR A 34 -6.10 6.62 -6.44
CA THR A 34 -6.79 7.65 -7.21
C THR A 34 -7.79 7.03 -8.19
N ALA A 35 -8.83 7.78 -8.54
CA ALA A 35 -9.77 7.42 -9.61
C ALA A 35 -10.35 5.97 -9.54
N ALA A 36 -10.70 5.50 -8.34
CA ALA A 36 -11.23 4.15 -8.09
C ALA A 36 -10.31 3.00 -8.59
N ALA A 37 -9.00 3.24 -8.66
CA ALA A 37 -8.02 2.20 -8.91
C ALA A 37 -7.86 1.27 -7.70
N ASP A 38 -7.18 0.14 -7.90
CA ASP A 38 -6.90 -0.82 -6.83
C ASP A 38 -5.62 -0.49 -6.02
N TYR A 39 -5.43 -1.22 -4.92
CA TYR A 39 -4.27 -1.16 -4.01
C TYR A 39 -2.88 -1.33 -4.66
N LEU A 40 -2.78 -1.74 -5.94
CA LEU A 40 -1.52 -1.88 -6.69
C LEU A 40 -1.29 -0.74 -7.70
N GLU A 41 -2.14 0.29 -7.71
CA GLU A 41 -2.00 1.47 -8.57
C GLU A 41 -0.58 2.05 -8.49
N TYR A 42 -0.07 2.28 -7.28
CA TYR A 42 1.21 2.93 -7.06
C TYR A 42 2.44 2.10 -7.48
N GLU A 43 2.29 0.78 -7.63
CA GLU A 43 3.30 -0.03 -8.31
C GLU A 43 3.26 0.19 -9.82
N ARG A 44 2.06 0.09 -10.41
CA ARG A 44 1.87 0.25 -11.86
C ARG A 44 2.36 1.62 -12.33
N PHE A 45 2.08 2.67 -11.55
CA PHE A 45 2.49 4.04 -11.82
C PHE A 45 3.83 4.44 -11.18
N GLN A 46 4.69 3.46 -10.84
CA GLN A 46 6.09 3.66 -10.50
C GLN A 46 6.39 4.45 -9.20
N LEU A 47 5.39 4.86 -8.42
CA LEU A 47 5.63 5.57 -7.15
C LEU A 47 6.50 4.72 -6.23
N MET A 48 6.20 3.42 -6.11
CA MET A 48 6.97 2.50 -5.26
C MET A 48 8.46 2.46 -5.63
N ASN A 49 8.77 2.50 -6.92
CA ASN A 49 10.16 2.52 -7.39
C ASN A 49 10.87 3.83 -7.03
N HIS A 50 10.16 4.96 -7.10
CA HIS A 50 10.73 6.26 -6.75
C HIS A 50 11.01 6.41 -5.25
N ILE A 51 10.16 5.84 -4.40
CA ILE A 51 10.32 5.93 -2.93
C ILE A 51 11.03 4.73 -2.32
N ALA A 52 11.43 3.72 -3.12
CA ALA A 52 12.12 2.53 -2.66
C ALA A 52 13.34 2.84 -1.75
N PRO A 53 14.19 3.85 -2.03
CA PRO A 53 15.32 4.16 -1.14
C PRO A 53 14.88 4.51 0.29
N PHE A 54 13.73 5.18 0.46
CA PHE A 54 13.20 5.53 1.79
C PHE A 54 12.57 4.33 2.50
N ILE A 55 11.95 3.41 1.73
CA ILE A 55 11.38 2.17 2.27
C ILE A 55 12.51 1.23 2.72
N GLU A 56 13.56 1.09 1.91
CA GLU A 56 14.70 0.21 2.19
C GLU A 56 15.59 0.74 3.31
N ALA A 57 15.73 2.06 3.43
CA ALA A 57 16.33 2.70 4.60
C ALA A 57 15.43 2.66 5.85
N GLY A 58 14.21 2.12 5.74
CA GLY A 58 13.21 2.03 6.80
C GLY A 58 12.81 3.37 7.42
N VAL A 59 12.89 4.43 6.62
CA VAL A 59 12.34 5.75 6.96
C VAL A 59 10.81 5.68 6.96
N VAL A 60 10.24 4.94 6.00
CA VAL A 60 8.79 4.76 5.85
C VAL A 60 8.43 3.28 5.66
N LYS A 61 7.28 2.90 6.24
CA LYS A 61 6.58 1.65 5.93
C LYS A 61 5.27 2.00 5.24
N VAL A 62 5.07 1.49 4.03
CA VAL A 62 3.94 1.90 3.18
C VAL A 62 2.82 0.89 3.25
N PHE A 63 1.59 1.37 3.37
CA PHE A 63 0.37 0.60 3.31
C PHE A 63 -0.49 1.16 2.18
N SER A 64 -0.73 0.37 1.14
CA SER A 64 -1.60 0.73 0.02
C SER A 64 -2.88 -0.09 0.13
N ILE A 65 -4.02 0.59 0.30
CA ILE A 65 -5.33 -0.04 0.51
C ILE A 65 -6.15 -0.06 -0.77
N ASP A 66 -7.11 -0.98 -0.86
CA ASP A 66 -8.05 -1.00 -1.97
C ASP A 66 -9.02 0.18 -1.95
N SER A 67 -9.63 0.48 -3.09
CA SER A 67 -10.59 1.58 -3.24
C SER A 67 -12.05 1.09 -3.27
N ILE A 68 -12.98 2.05 -3.30
CA ILE A 68 -14.44 1.87 -3.31
C ILE A 68 -15.01 2.31 -4.66
#